data_AF-A0A6M3M1Y7-F1
#
_entry.id   AF-A0A6M3M1Y7-F1
#
_cell.length_a   1.000
_cell.length_b   1.000
_cell.length_c   1.000
_cell.angle_alpha   90.00
_cell.angle_beta   90.00
_cell.angle_gamma   90.00
#
_symmetry.space_group_name_H-M   'P 1'
#
loop_
_entity.id
_entity.type
_entity.pdbx_description
1 polymer ?
#
loop_
_entity_poly.entity_id
_entity_poly.type
_entity_poly.pdbx_seq_one_letter_code
_entity_poly.pdbx_strand_id
1 'polypeptide(L)'
;MARLTAKEVQEKHARRLKGSIEDMRAGIERVTASPTAAAAGKQDKMKARINAAIDSGKWAAGLRSVSLEEWKDKVTTKGLPRVAAGIDAAAPKVEKFYSQLLPHIDTIKANVSKMPDLTLEDSINRMSTFVRGMAKFSFKK
;
A
#
# COMPACT_ATOMS: atom_id res chain seq x y z
N MET A 1 33.37 12.12 -24.73
CA MET A 1 32.79 10.77 -24.51
C MET A 1 32.86 10.45 -23.02
N ALA A 2 31.82 9.82 -22.45
CA ALA A 2 31.89 9.35 -21.07
C ALA A 2 33.02 8.32 -20.94
N ARG A 3 33.96 8.54 -20.02
CA ARG A 3 35.18 7.70 -19.85
C ARG A 3 34.92 6.39 -19.09
N LEU A 4 33.68 6.13 -18.70
CA LEU A 4 33.26 4.96 -17.92
C LEU A 4 32.07 4.29 -18.60
N THR A 5 32.02 2.97 -18.50
CA THR A 5 30.89 2.13 -18.88
C THR A 5 29.76 2.22 -17.85
N ALA A 6 28.55 1.83 -18.24
CA ALA A 6 27.40 1.77 -17.34
C ALA A 6 27.65 0.84 -16.14
N LYS A 7 28.38 -0.27 -16.36
CA LYS A 7 28.76 -1.21 -15.30
C LYS A 7 29.68 -0.55 -14.27
N GLU A 8 30.73 0.14 -14.71
CA GLU A 8 31.66 0.85 -13.80
C GLU A 8 30.97 1.94 -12.99
N VAL A 9 30.00 2.63 -13.58
CA VAL A 9 29.16 3.62 -12.87
C VAL A 9 28.28 2.94 -11.83
N GLN A 10 27.62 1.83 -12.18
CA GLN A 10 26.76 1.08 -11.25
C GLN A 10 27.55 0.50 -10.09
N GLU A 11 28.73 -0.07 -10.33
CA GLU A 11 29.61 -0.62 -9.31
C GLU A 11 30.10 0.45 -8.33
N LYS A 12 30.55 1.60 -8.86
CA LYS A 12 30.93 2.76 -8.03
C LYS A 12 29.76 3.26 -7.19
N HIS A 13 28.58 3.38 -7.78
CA HIS A 13 27.36 3.81 -7.09
C HIS A 13 26.98 2.82 -5.97
N ALA A 14 26.93 1.52 -6.27
CA ALA A 14 26.60 0.49 -5.29
C ALA A 14 27.59 0.43 -4.13
N ARG A 15 28.90 0.51 -4.42
CA ARG A 15 29.94 0.54 -3.39
C ARG A 15 29.77 1.73 -2.46
N ARG A 16 29.56 2.93 -3.02
CA ARG A 16 29.38 4.15 -2.23
C ARG A 16 28.10 4.12 -1.40
N LEU A 17 26.96 3.79 -2.02
CA LEU A 17 25.68 3.77 -1.32
C LEU A 17 25.65 2.75 -0.17
N LYS A 18 26.22 1.55 -0.38
CA LYS A 18 26.36 0.56 0.69
C LYS A 18 27.31 1.02 1.80
N GLY A 19 28.38 1.73 1.46
CA GLY A 19 29.31 2.30 2.44
C GLY A 19 28.71 3.43 3.29
N SER A 20 27.67 4.11 2.79
CA SER A 20 27.03 5.25 3.45
C SER A 20 25.89 4.88 4.40
N ILE A 21 25.67 3.61 4.72
CA ILE A 21 24.53 3.18 5.57
C ILE A 21 24.55 3.86 6.94
N GLU A 22 25.72 4.02 7.55
CA GLU A 22 25.87 4.69 8.86
C GLU A 22 25.56 6.19 8.78
N ASP A 23 26.04 6.87 7.74
CA ASP A 23 25.73 8.28 7.49
C ASP A 23 24.22 8.49 7.26
N MET A 24 23.57 7.55 6.56
CA MET A 24 22.12 7.55 6.38
C MET A 24 21.39 7.39 7.71
N ARG A 25 21.85 6.51 8.60
CA ARG A 25 21.27 6.34 9.94
C ARG A 25 21.41 7.63 10.76
N ALA A 26 22.62 8.18 10.84
CA ALA A 26 22.88 9.43 11.55
C ALA A 26 22.04 10.60 10.98
N GLY A 27 21.86 10.65 9.66
CA GLY A 27 20.99 11.63 9.01
C GLY A 27 19.52 11.49 9.42
N ILE A 28 19.00 10.26 9.49
CA ILE A 28 17.64 9.97 9.96
C ILE A 28 17.48 10.37 11.43
N GLU A 29 18.46 10.07 12.28
CA GLU A 29 18.43 10.41 13.72
C GLU A 29 18.43 11.93 13.98
N ARG A 30 18.93 12.73 13.05
CA ARG A 30 18.89 14.21 13.12
C ARG A 30 17.56 14.82 12.70
N VAL A 31 16.61 14.04 12.17
CA VAL A 31 15.31 14.55 11.75
C VAL A 31 14.49 14.96 12.98
N THR A 32 14.25 16.26 13.14
CA THR A 32 13.55 16.83 14.30
C THR A 32 12.04 16.99 14.11
N ALA A 33 11.55 16.88 12.88
CA ALA A 33 10.13 17.05 12.55
C ALA A 33 9.65 15.89 11.68
N SER A 34 8.40 15.45 11.89
CA SER A 34 7.82 14.33 11.14
C SER A 34 7.72 14.65 9.64
N PRO A 35 8.47 13.96 8.78
CA PRO A 35 8.37 14.16 7.34
C PRO A 35 7.00 13.73 6.79
N THR A 36 6.34 12.77 7.46
CA THR A 36 5.01 12.30 7.04
C THR A 36 3.91 13.30 7.38
N ALA A 37 4.04 14.05 8.47
CA ALA A 37 3.14 15.17 8.78
C ALA A 37 3.31 16.32 7.77
N ALA A 38 4.56 16.66 7.43
CA ALA A 38 4.86 17.65 6.41
C ALA A 38 4.29 17.24 5.03
N ALA A 39 4.39 15.96 4.67
CA ALA A 39 3.82 15.43 3.44
C ALA A 39 2.29 15.49 3.42
N ALA A 40 1.63 15.17 4.54
CA ALA A 40 0.18 15.26 4.68
C ALA A 40 -0.33 16.69 4.41
N GLY A 41 0.40 17.71 4.87
CA GLY A 41 0.09 19.12 4.58
C GLY A 41 0.23 19.54 3.10
N LYS A 42 0.68 18.64 2.21
CA LYS A 42 0.82 18.89 0.77
C LYS A 42 -0.15 18.04 -0.07
N GLN A 43 -1.26 17.58 0.52
CA GLN A 43 -2.27 16.77 -0.16
C GLN A 43 -2.75 17.37 -1.50
N ASP A 44 -3.04 18.67 -1.55
CA ASP A 44 -3.52 19.32 -2.78
C ASP A 44 -2.46 19.33 -3.88
N LYS A 45 -1.19 19.55 -3.51
CA LYS A 45 -0.07 19.45 -4.45
C LYS A 45 0.05 18.03 -5.00
N MET A 46 -0.11 17.00 -4.16
CA MET A 46 -0.09 15.61 -4.59
C MET A 46 -1.23 15.32 -5.58
N LYS A 47 -2.46 15.74 -5.26
CA LYS A 47 -3.63 15.58 -6.15
C LYS A 47 -3.39 16.22 -7.52
N ALA A 48 -2.98 17.48 -7.55
CA ALA A 48 -2.72 18.21 -8.80
C ALA A 48 -1.65 17.52 -9.66
N ARG A 49 -0.57 17.03 -9.03
CA ARG A 49 0.54 16.38 -9.75
C ARG A 49 0.21 14.98 -10.26
N ILE A 50 -0.60 14.22 -9.52
CA ILE A 50 -1.11 12.93 -10.00
C ILE A 50 -2.01 13.13 -11.21
N ASN A 51 -2.95 14.07 -11.15
CA ASN A 51 -3.81 14.37 -12.30
C ASN A 51 -2.98 14.76 -13.53
N ALA A 52 -2.02 15.69 -13.37
CA ALA A 52 -1.14 16.06 -14.47
C ALA A 52 -0.33 14.86 -15.05
N ALA A 53 0.09 13.91 -14.22
CA ALA A 53 0.80 12.71 -14.68
C ALA A 53 -0.10 11.70 -15.41
N ILE A 54 -1.39 11.66 -15.05
CA ILE A 54 -2.41 10.89 -15.75
C ILE A 54 -2.74 11.56 -17.09
N ASP A 55 -3.06 12.86 -17.06
CA ASP A 55 -3.48 13.65 -18.22
C ASP A 55 -2.39 13.71 -19.30
N SER A 56 -1.12 13.79 -18.89
CA SER A 56 0.02 13.74 -19.81
C SER A 56 0.33 12.34 -20.37
N GLY A 57 -0.38 11.30 -19.92
CA GLY A 57 -0.13 9.91 -20.30
C GLY A 57 1.13 9.28 -19.70
N LYS A 58 1.94 10.04 -18.95
CA LYS A 58 3.19 9.57 -18.32
C LYS A 58 2.96 8.35 -17.45
N TRP A 59 1.88 8.34 -16.67
CA TRP A 59 1.53 7.21 -15.81
C TRP A 59 1.26 5.93 -16.62
N ALA A 60 0.43 6.02 -17.66
CA ALA A 60 0.08 4.88 -18.50
C ALA A 60 1.30 4.35 -19.28
N ALA A 61 2.15 5.24 -19.79
CA ALA A 61 3.39 4.85 -20.47
C ALA A 61 4.33 4.07 -19.55
N GLY A 62 4.50 4.51 -18.29
CA GLY A 62 5.34 3.82 -17.32
C GLY A 62 4.82 2.44 -16.90
N LEU A 63 3.49 2.23 -16.88
CA LEU A 63 2.93 0.90 -16.63
C LEU A 63 3.10 -0.04 -17.82
N ARG A 64 2.96 0.49 -19.05
CA ARG A 64 3.10 -0.31 -20.27
C ARG A 64 4.56 -0.64 -20.63
N SER A 65 5.54 0.02 -20.02
CA SER A 65 6.95 -0.28 -20.26
C SER A 65 7.43 -1.58 -19.62
N VAL A 66 6.63 -2.19 -18.75
CA VAL A 66 6.94 -3.48 -18.11
C VAL A 66 6.10 -4.56 -18.78
N SER A 67 6.76 -5.59 -19.34
CA SER A 67 6.03 -6.71 -19.94
C SER A 67 5.44 -7.65 -18.88
N LEU A 68 4.48 -8.48 -19.27
CA LEU A 68 3.91 -9.50 -18.38
C LEU A 68 4.99 -10.48 -17.88
N GLU A 69 5.93 -10.83 -18.74
CA GLU A 69 7.04 -11.75 -18.46
C GLU A 69 8.01 -11.13 -17.45
N GLU A 70 8.41 -9.87 -17.66
CA GLU A 70 9.26 -9.15 -16.71
C GLU A 70 8.56 -9.04 -15.35
N TRP A 71 7.28 -8.68 -15.35
CA TRP A 71 6.50 -8.57 -14.12
C TRP A 71 6.45 -9.91 -13.37
N LYS A 72 6.15 -11.03 -14.07
CA LYS A 72 6.15 -12.37 -13.49
C LYS A 72 7.50 -12.72 -12.88
N ASP A 73 8.59 -12.51 -13.62
CA ASP A 73 9.96 -12.76 -13.16
C ASP A 73 10.27 -11.95 -11.89
N LYS A 74 10.03 -10.64 -11.88
CA LYS A 74 10.35 -9.80 -10.71
C LYS A 74 9.51 -10.15 -9.50
N VAL A 75 8.22 -10.45 -9.69
CA VAL A 75 7.33 -10.83 -8.58
C VAL A 75 7.75 -12.17 -8.00
N THR A 76 8.03 -13.20 -8.81
CA THR A 76 8.38 -14.52 -8.29
C THR A 76 9.78 -14.55 -7.67
N THR A 77 10.77 -13.91 -8.30
CA THR A 77 12.17 -14.00 -7.86
C THR A 77 12.54 -13.00 -6.77
N LYS A 78 11.88 -11.84 -6.69
CA LYS A 78 12.18 -10.78 -5.70
C LYS A 78 11.01 -10.45 -4.79
N GLY A 79 9.80 -10.44 -5.32
CA GLY A 79 8.59 -10.08 -4.58
C GLY A 79 8.22 -11.13 -3.54
N LEU A 80 7.94 -12.36 -3.97
CA LEU A 80 7.48 -13.45 -3.12
C LEU A 80 8.40 -13.74 -1.92
N PRO A 81 9.75 -13.80 -2.07
CA PRO A 81 10.61 -14.02 -0.92
C PRO A 81 10.51 -12.93 0.16
N ARG A 82 10.10 -11.70 -0.20
CA ARG A 82 9.91 -10.59 0.75
C ARG A 82 8.55 -10.61 1.44
N VAL A 83 7.57 -11.34 0.90
CA VAL A 83 6.21 -11.41 1.46
C VAL A 83 6.23 -12.08 2.83
N ALA A 84 6.98 -13.18 2.99
CA ALA A 84 7.06 -13.92 4.26
C ALA A 84 7.57 -13.03 5.40
N ALA A 85 8.74 -12.41 5.24
CA ALA A 85 9.27 -11.50 6.25
C ALA A 85 8.35 -10.28 6.49
N GLY A 86 7.68 -9.81 5.45
CA GLY A 86 6.73 -8.70 5.54
C GLY A 86 5.47 -9.04 6.32
N ILE A 87 4.91 -10.25 6.16
CA ILE A 87 3.68 -10.67 6.85
C ILE A 87 3.95 -10.86 8.34
N ASP A 88 5.07 -11.49 8.70
CA ASP A 88 5.46 -11.72 10.10
C ASP A 88 5.70 -10.39 10.82
N ALA A 89 6.43 -9.47 10.19
CA ALA A 89 6.67 -8.13 10.74
C ALA A 89 5.38 -7.29 10.87
N ALA A 90 4.37 -7.55 10.03
CA ALA A 90 3.09 -6.84 10.04
C ALA A 90 2.04 -7.47 10.97
N ALA A 91 2.29 -8.65 11.55
CA ALA A 91 1.32 -9.40 12.35
C ALA A 91 0.60 -8.53 13.42
N PRO A 92 1.29 -7.72 14.24
CA PRO A 92 0.61 -6.90 15.26
C PRO A 92 -0.39 -5.89 14.69
N LYS A 93 -0.10 -5.33 13.52
CA LYS A 93 -1.00 -4.38 12.84
C LYS A 93 -2.23 -5.10 12.27
N VAL A 94 -2.04 -6.30 11.75
CA VAL A 94 -3.13 -7.14 11.21
C VAL A 94 -4.04 -7.61 12.34
N GLU A 95 -3.47 -8.07 13.45
CA GLU A 95 -4.22 -8.43 14.66
C GLU A 95 -5.05 -7.24 15.18
N LYS A 96 -4.45 -6.05 15.29
CA LYS A 96 -5.17 -4.83 15.69
C LYS A 96 -6.32 -4.46 14.74
N PHE A 97 -6.15 -4.71 13.45
CA PHE A 97 -7.20 -4.49 12.47
C PHE A 97 -8.37 -5.46 12.67
N TYR A 98 -8.09 -6.76 12.78
CA TYR A 98 -9.12 -7.78 12.97
C TYR A 98 -9.81 -7.70 14.33
N SER A 99 -9.11 -7.28 15.39
CA SER A 99 -9.74 -7.05 16.69
C SER A 99 -10.79 -5.94 16.66
N GLN A 100 -10.71 -5.01 15.71
CA GLN A 100 -11.75 -3.99 15.47
C GLN A 100 -12.80 -4.45 14.43
N LEU A 101 -12.35 -5.12 13.38
CA LEU A 101 -13.21 -5.52 12.27
C LEU A 101 -14.20 -6.62 12.67
N LEU A 102 -13.75 -7.65 13.38
CA LEU A 102 -14.58 -8.81 13.72
C LEU A 102 -15.79 -8.42 14.59
N PRO A 103 -15.65 -7.62 15.67
CA PRO A 103 -16.82 -7.16 16.44
C PRO A 103 -17.79 -6.29 15.63
N HIS A 104 -17.27 -5.49 14.68
CA HIS A 104 -18.11 -4.70 13.77
C HIS A 104 -18.93 -5.60 12.85
N ILE A 105 -18.30 -6.64 12.29
CA ILE A 105 -18.99 -7.67 11.51
C ILE A 105 -20.06 -8.36 12.34
N ASP A 106 -19.74 -8.77 13.57
CA ASP A 106 -20.69 -9.47 14.45
C ASP A 106 -21.92 -8.63 14.77
N THR A 107 -21.73 -7.32 14.99
CA THR A 107 -22.83 -6.36 15.19
C THR A 107 -23.76 -6.31 13.96
N ILE A 108 -23.19 -6.26 12.76
CA ILE A 108 -23.99 -6.24 11.52
C ILE A 108 -24.72 -7.58 11.35
N LYS A 109 -24.02 -8.70 11.56
CA LYS A 109 -24.61 -10.05 11.44
C LYS A 109 -25.78 -10.25 12.41
N ALA A 110 -25.67 -9.75 13.65
CA ALA A 110 -26.76 -9.81 14.62
C ALA A 110 -28.00 -8.99 14.21
N ASN A 111 -27.83 -7.95 13.40
CA ASN A 111 -28.95 -7.20 12.82
C ASN A 111 -29.54 -7.93 11.61
N VAL A 112 -28.67 -8.41 10.71
CA VAL A 112 -29.09 -9.18 9.52
C VAL A 112 -29.83 -10.45 9.92
N SER A 113 -29.41 -11.16 10.97
CA SER A 113 -30.07 -12.39 11.42
C SER A 113 -31.51 -12.19 11.88
N LYS A 114 -31.90 -10.96 12.23
CA LYS A 114 -33.28 -10.61 12.65
C LYS A 114 -34.18 -10.21 11.48
N MET A 115 -33.61 -10.07 10.28
CA MET A 115 -34.38 -9.69 9.09
C MET A 115 -35.09 -10.93 8.51
N PRO A 116 -36.26 -10.76 7.86
CA PRO A 116 -36.88 -11.82 7.08
C PRO A 116 -35.92 -12.38 6.02
N ASP A 117 -36.14 -13.62 5.57
CA ASP A 117 -35.33 -14.32 4.56
C ASP A 117 -36.16 -15.22 3.62
N LEU A 118 -37.49 -15.06 3.61
CA LEU A 118 -38.39 -15.94 2.87
C LEU A 118 -38.43 -15.64 1.37
N THR A 119 -38.24 -14.39 0.98
CA THR A 119 -38.34 -13.93 -0.41
C THR A 119 -36.99 -13.51 -0.99
N LEU A 120 -36.96 -13.32 -2.32
CA LEU A 120 -35.81 -12.73 -3.00
C LEU A 120 -35.52 -11.30 -2.48
N GLU A 121 -36.56 -10.50 -2.26
CA GLU A 121 -36.42 -9.14 -1.73
C GLU A 121 -35.84 -9.13 -0.30
N ASP A 122 -36.26 -10.09 0.54
CA ASP A 122 -35.69 -10.28 1.87
C ASP A 122 -34.19 -10.59 1.81
N SER A 123 -33.79 -11.48 0.89
CA SER A 123 -32.38 -11.80 0.64
C SER A 123 -31.58 -10.60 0.15
N ILE A 124 -32.13 -9.80 -0.77
CA ILE A 124 -31.51 -8.56 -1.27
C ILE A 124 -31.34 -7.54 -0.14
N ASN A 125 -32.35 -7.40 0.72
CA ASN A 125 -32.34 -6.47 1.84
C ASN A 125 -31.29 -6.85 2.88
N ARG A 126 -31.15 -8.14 3.20
CA ARG A 126 -30.10 -8.67 4.09
C ARG A 126 -28.70 -8.37 3.56
N MET A 127 -28.44 -8.67 2.29
CA MET A 127 -27.15 -8.41 1.66
C MET A 127 -26.83 -6.91 1.61
N SER A 128 -27.79 -6.08 1.19
CA SER A 128 -27.64 -4.62 1.15
C SER A 128 -27.37 -4.04 2.53
N THR A 129 -27.99 -4.57 3.58
CA THR A 129 -27.77 -4.16 4.97
C THR A 129 -26.35 -4.49 5.42
N PHE A 130 -25.84 -5.68 5.07
CA PHE A 130 -24.47 -6.05 5.36
C PHE A 130 -23.47 -5.13 4.67
N VAL A 131 -23.63 -4.88 3.36
CA VAL A 131 -22.76 -3.99 2.57
C VAL A 131 -22.75 -2.57 3.14
N ARG A 132 -23.93 -2.01 3.43
CA ARG A 132 -24.05 -0.67 4.03
C ARG A 132 -23.44 -0.61 5.44
N GLY A 133 -23.56 -1.67 6.22
CA GLY A 133 -22.92 -1.79 7.53
C GLY A 133 -21.40 -1.81 7.43
N MET A 134 -20.86 -2.61 6.52
CA MET A 134 -19.41 -2.72 6.29
C MET A 134 -18.80 -1.41 5.75
N ALA A 135 -19.53 -0.67 4.91
CA ALA A 135 -19.09 0.64 4.42
C ALA A 135 -18.86 1.68 5.53
N LYS A 136 -19.44 1.48 6.72
CA LYS A 136 -19.25 2.35 7.89
C LYS A 136 -18.01 1.99 8.72
N PHE A 137 -17.37 0.85 8.44
CA PHE A 137 -16.18 0.46 9.17
C PHE A 137 -15.01 1.41 8.88
N SER A 138 -14.38 1.92 9.94
CA SER A 138 -13.17 2.74 9.84
C SER A 138 -12.15 2.24 10.86
N PHE A 139 -11.07 1.63 10.37
CA PHE A 139 -9.96 1.21 11.23
C PHE A 139 -9.31 2.41 11.93
N LYS A 140 -9.17 2.33 13.25
CA LYS A 140 -8.45 3.32 14.07
C LYS A 140 -7.02 2.83 14.31
N LYS A 141 -6.08 3.49 13.65
CA LYS A 141 -4.64 3.19 13.67
C LYS A 141 -3.99 3.55 14.98
#